data_AF-A0AAW6G874-F1
#
_entry.id   AF-A0AAW6G874-F1
#
_cell.length_a   1.000
_cell.length_b   1.000
_cell.length_c   1.000
_cell.angle_alpha   90.00
_cell.angle_beta   90.00
_cell.angle_gamma   90.00
#
_symmetry.space_group_name_H-M   'P 1'
#
loop_
_entity.id
_entity.type
_entity.pdbx_description
1 polymer ?
#
loop_
_entity_poly.entity_id
_entity_poly.type
_entity_poly.pdbx_seq_one_letter_code
_entity_poly.pdbx_strand_id
1 'polypeptide(L)'
;MLGAIIGDIVGSRFEFNNTDNYNFELFTKDSTFTDDTICTIAVADAINTGANYKDKFLQWCRAYPNPKGAYGGSFARWIASDNPQPYNSFGNGSAMRVSPVAWAYDNLDKVLMEAEKTAIVTHNHPEGIKGAVAVAHAIYYLRTTHNQKAFENIMQSYYPQFMVNDYYAGVFDETCQGTVPLCLKIIRVSTSFEDAIRRAISWGGDSDTIGAIVGSMAEALWGVPKEISDKAFDLLPTDMLNVVGDFFGNLNRK
;
A
#
# COMPACT_ATOMS: atom_id res chain seq x y z
N MET A 1 -0.46 -2.11 8.01
CA MET A 1 -1.18 -0.87 7.65
C MET A 1 -0.30 0.35 7.85
N LEU A 2 0.32 0.50 9.03
CA LEU A 2 1.11 1.69 9.37
C LEU A 2 2.34 1.86 8.47
N GLY A 3 2.95 0.75 8.05
CA GLY A 3 4.06 0.76 7.11
C GLY A 3 3.66 1.31 5.73
N ALA A 4 2.42 1.09 5.29
CA ALA A 4 1.92 1.67 4.04
C ALA A 4 1.84 3.20 4.14
N ILE A 5 1.26 3.68 5.23
CA ILE A 5 1.12 5.13 5.52
C ILE A 5 2.50 5.79 5.59
N ILE A 6 3.46 5.18 6.28
CA ILE A 6 4.82 5.70 6.37
C ILE A 6 5.48 5.75 4.99
N GLY A 7 5.36 4.66 4.22
CA GLY A 7 5.94 4.57 2.88
C GLY A 7 5.43 5.64 1.93
N ASP A 8 4.11 5.85 1.90
CA ASP A 8 3.46 6.96 1.20
C ASP A 8 4.06 8.30 1.67
N ILE A 9 3.95 8.63 2.96
CA ILE A 9 4.36 9.95 3.47
C ILE A 9 5.82 10.28 3.10
N VAL A 10 6.72 9.30 3.25
CA VAL A 10 8.14 9.44 2.93
C VAL A 10 8.35 9.59 1.41
N GLY A 11 7.63 8.82 0.60
CA GLY A 11 7.71 8.82 -0.86
C GLY A 11 7.04 10.01 -1.54
N SER A 12 6.06 10.64 -0.89
CA SER A 12 5.19 11.69 -1.46
C SER A 12 5.92 12.88 -2.10
N ARG A 13 7.14 13.19 -1.65
CA ARG A 13 7.94 14.30 -2.19
C ARG A 13 8.84 13.90 -3.36
N PHE A 14 8.91 12.61 -3.66
CA PHE A 14 9.82 12.02 -4.64
C PHE A 14 9.10 11.45 -5.87
N GLU A 15 7.78 11.28 -5.86
CA GLU A 15 6.99 10.72 -6.99
C GLU A 15 7.37 11.34 -8.35
N PHE A 16 7.37 12.67 -8.45
CA PHE A 16 7.75 13.41 -9.67
C PHE A 16 9.14 14.08 -9.60
N ASN A 17 9.90 13.78 -8.55
CA ASN A 17 11.24 14.34 -8.33
C ASN A 17 12.09 13.29 -7.62
N ASN A 18 12.32 12.16 -8.29
CA ASN A 18 12.97 10.99 -7.70
C ASN A 18 14.35 11.35 -7.13
N THR A 19 14.79 10.56 -6.15
CA THR A 19 16.15 10.61 -5.61
C THR A 19 16.82 9.25 -5.77
N ASP A 20 18.13 9.25 -6.02
CA ASP A 20 18.98 8.06 -5.93
C ASP A 20 19.79 8.02 -4.61
N ASN A 21 19.64 9.05 -3.77
CA ASN A 21 20.37 9.17 -2.52
C ASN A 21 19.72 8.32 -1.42
N TYR A 22 20.23 7.12 -1.18
CA TYR A 22 19.78 6.23 -0.09
C TYR A 22 19.72 6.90 1.30
N ASN A 23 20.57 7.88 1.59
CA ASN A 23 20.67 8.56 2.88
C ASN A 23 19.79 9.82 2.99
N PHE A 24 18.74 9.95 2.18
CA PHE A 24 17.79 11.07 2.29
C PHE A 24 17.15 11.14 3.70
N GLU A 25 16.72 12.32 4.13
CA GLU A 25 16.00 12.50 5.41
C GLU A 25 14.56 11.98 5.29
N LEU A 26 14.13 10.99 6.07
CA LEU A 26 12.82 10.33 5.86
C LEU A 26 11.63 11.31 5.92
N PHE A 27 11.62 12.21 6.91
CA PHE A 27 10.52 13.15 7.13
C PHE A 27 11.03 14.57 7.04
N THR A 28 10.32 15.40 6.27
CA THR A 28 10.58 16.84 6.17
C THR A 28 9.28 17.61 6.15
N LYS A 29 9.35 18.94 6.17
CA LYS A 29 8.18 19.81 6.00
C LYS A 29 7.39 19.58 4.70
N ASP A 30 8.03 18.98 3.70
CA ASP A 30 7.42 18.69 2.39
C ASP A 30 6.78 17.29 2.35
N SER A 31 6.97 16.48 3.40
CA SER A 31 6.36 15.16 3.55
C SER A 31 4.89 15.29 3.98
N THR A 32 4.00 14.63 3.28
CA THR A 32 2.56 14.54 3.60
C THR A 32 2.01 13.25 3.00
N PHE A 33 0.85 12.80 3.44
CA PHE A 33 0.17 11.65 2.85
C PHE A 33 -0.43 11.96 1.47
N THR A 34 -0.64 10.93 0.65
CA THR A 34 -1.28 10.96 -0.68
C THR A 34 -2.58 10.14 -0.69
N ASP A 35 -3.07 9.78 -1.87
CA ASP A 35 -4.23 8.91 -2.01
C ASP A 35 -3.99 7.47 -1.53
N ASP A 36 -2.76 7.01 -1.47
CA ASP A 36 -2.34 5.74 -0.86
C ASP A 36 -2.84 5.60 0.58
N THR A 37 -2.50 6.58 1.43
CA THR A 37 -2.96 6.63 2.82
C THR A 37 -4.46 6.79 2.88
N ILE A 38 -5.06 7.71 2.11
CA ILE A 38 -6.52 7.94 2.14
C ILE A 38 -7.27 6.64 1.82
N CYS A 39 -6.82 5.92 0.79
CA CYS A 39 -7.41 4.65 0.38
C CYS A 39 -7.15 3.54 1.41
N THR A 40 -5.96 3.50 2.01
CA THR A 40 -5.63 2.58 3.11
C THR A 40 -6.55 2.80 4.31
N ILE A 41 -6.78 4.06 4.69
CA ILE A 41 -7.73 4.44 5.76
C ILE A 41 -9.15 4.02 5.40
N ALA A 42 -9.58 4.21 4.15
CA ALA A 42 -10.90 3.78 3.70
C ALA A 42 -11.12 2.27 3.85
N VAL A 43 -10.09 1.45 3.54
CA VAL A 43 -10.14 -0.01 3.75
C VAL A 43 -10.20 -0.36 5.23
N ALA A 44 -9.37 0.28 6.06
CA ALA A 44 -9.38 0.06 7.51
C ALA A 44 -10.72 0.44 8.16
N ASP A 45 -11.29 1.57 7.77
CA ASP A 45 -12.58 2.05 8.25
C ASP A 45 -13.73 1.11 7.82
N ALA A 46 -13.72 0.63 6.58
CA ALA A 46 -14.68 -0.38 6.12
C ALA A 46 -14.65 -1.65 6.98
N ILE A 47 -13.44 -2.11 7.34
CA ILE A 47 -13.26 -3.27 8.22
C ILE A 47 -13.77 -2.97 9.63
N ASN A 48 -13.44 -1.79 10.20
CA ASN A 48 -13.86 -1.40 11.54
C ASN A 48 -15.38 -1.33 11.68
N THR A 49 -16.07 -0.78 10.69
CA THR A 49 -17.52 -0.57 10.74
C THR A 49 -18.33 -1.71 10.10
N GLY A 50 -17.67 -2.67 9.46
CA GLY A 50 -18.34 -3.69 8.64
C GLY A 50 -19.06 -3.11 7.41
N ALA A 51 -18.64 -1.94 6.93
CA ALA A 51 -19.27 -1.25 5.80
C ALA A 51 -18.72 -1.77 4.46
N ASN A 52 -19.40 -1.40 3.37
CA ASN A 52 -18.93 -1.71 2.03
C ASN A 52 -17.69 -0.88 1.66
N TYR A 53 -16.67 -1.50 1.06
CA TYR A 53 -15.45 -0.82 0.62
C TYR A 53 -15.73 0.32 -0.37
N LYS A 54 -16.66 0.16 -1.32
CA LYS A 54 -17.04 1.19 -2.29
C LYS A 54 -17.49 2.47 -1.57
N ASP A 55 -18.37 2.32 -0.58
CA ASP A 55 -18.95 3.46 0.14
C ASP A 55 -17.88 4.19 0.94
N LYS A 56 -16.96 3.46 1.58
CA LYS A 56 -15.84 4.05 2.31
C LYS A 56 -14.81 4.71 1.39
N PHE A 57 -14.51 4.14 0.23
CA PHE A 57 -13.68 4.83 -0.76
C PHE A 57 -14.31 6.15 -1.19
N LEU A 58 -15.61 6.18 -1.52
CA LEU A 58 -16.29 7.42 -1.90
C LEU A 58 -16.33 8.42 -0.74
N GLN A 59 -16.60 7.96 0.48
CA GLN A 59 -16.62 8.81 1.67
C GLN A 59 -15.26 9.51 1.87
N TRP A 60 -14.19 8.73 1.98
CA TRP A 60 -12.86 9.26 2.27
C TRP A 60 -12.27 10.05 1.12
N CYS A 61 -12.37 9.54 -0.12
CA CYS A 61 -11.76 10.22 -1.26
C CYS A 61 -12.48 11.53 -1.62
N ARG A 62 -13.79 11.65 -1.34
CA ARG A 62 -14.52 12.93 -1.50
C ARG A 62 -14.26 13.91 -0.35
N ALA A 63 -14.00 13.41 0.86
CA ALA A 63 -13.61 14.25 2.00
C ALA A 63 -12.20 14.84 1.83
N TYR A 64 -11.33 14.14 1.10
CA TYR A 64 -9.97 14.56 0.75
C TYR A 64 -9.81 14.72 -0.77
N PRO A 65 -10.42 15.74 -1.40
CA PRO A 65 -10.52 15.82 -2.86
C PRO A 65 -9.19 16.16 -3.56
N ASN A 66 -8.23 16.74 -2.84
CA ASN A 66 -6.97 17.24 -3.40
C ASN A 66 -5.76 16.67 -2.64
N PRO A 67 -5.53 15.34 -2.65
CA PRO A 67 -4.29 14.79 -2.10
C PRO A 67 -3.08 15.30 -2.91
N LYS A 68 -1.91 15.30 -2.29
CA LYS A 68 -0.65 15.48 -3.02
C LYS A 68 -0.50 14.34 -4.05
N GLY A 69 0.09 14.63 -5.21
CA GLY A 69 0.11 13.69 -6.35
C GLY A 69 -1.19 13.67 -7.17
N ALA A 70 -2.33 13.96 -6.51
CA ALA A 70 -3.69 13.84 -7.02
C ALA A 70 -4.10 12.39 -7.32
N TYR A 71 -5.42 12.13 -7.29
CA TYR A 71 -5.91 10.80 -7.68
C TYR A 71 -5.62 10.53 -9.17
N GLY A 72 -5.23 9.29 -9.48
CA GLY A 72 -5.10 8.82 -10.86
C GLY A 72 -6.36 9.11 -11.69
N GLY A 73 -6.21 9.56 -12.94
CA GLY A 73 -7.30 10.22 -13.67
C GLY A 73 -8.59 9.40 -13.83
N SER A 74 -8.49 8.09 -14.00
CA SER A 74 -9.67 7.20 -14.04
C SER A 74 -10.34 7.04 -12.67
N PHE A 75 -9.54 7.00 -11.60
CA PHE A 75 -10.04 6.93 -10.23
C PHE A 75 -10.70 8.26 -9.82
N ALA A 76 -10.12 9.40 -10.18
CA ALA A 76 -10.74 10.71 -10.00
C ALA A 76 -12.13 10.81 -10.64
N ARG A 77 -12.30 10.31 -11.87
CA ARG A 77 -13.62 10.22 -12.54
C ARG A 77 -14.58 9.29 -11.81
N TRP A 78 -14.10 8.19 -11.27
CA TRP A 78 -14.90 7.27 -10.46
C TRP A 78 -15.39 7.95 -9.18
N ILE A 79 -14.51 8.65 -8.45
CA ILE A 79 -14.85 9.40 -7.23
C ILE A 79 -15.92 10.46 -7.53
N ALA A 80 -15.81 11.17 -8.65
CA ALA A 80 -16.73 12.23 -9.05
C ALA A 80 -18.09 11.74 -9.59
N SER A 81 -18.24 10.44 -9.87
CA SER A 81 -19.46 9.90 -10.47
C SER A 81 -20.60 9.73 -9.46
N ASP A 82 -21.83 10.07 -9.85
CA ASP A 82 -23.04 9.81 -9.05
C ASP A 82 -23.34 8.32 -8.91
N ASN A 83 -23.01 7.52 -9.93
CA ASN A 83 -23.16 6.07 -9.93
C ASN A 83 -21.88 5.37 -10.43
N PRO A 84 -20.83 5.31 -9.59
CA PRO A 84 -19.54 4.81 -10.02
C PRO A 84 -19.56 3.31 -10.29
N GLN A 85 -18.99 2.92 -11.42
CA GLN A 85 -18.80 1.53 -11.84
C GLN A 85 -17.30 1.24 -12.01
N PRO A 86 -16.83 0.03 -11.69
CA PRO A 86 -15.43 -0.31 -11.92
C PRO A 86 -15.08 -0.21 -13.41
N TYR A 87 -13.85 0.17 -13.71
CA TYR A 87 -13.46 0.67 -15.05
C TYR A 87 -12.32 -0.15 -15.68
N ASN A 88 -12.27 -1.45 -15.38
CA ASN A 88 -11.31 -2.41 -15.91
C ASN A 88 -9.84 -2.00 -15.72
N SER A 89 -9.53 -1.37 -14.58
CA SER A 89 -8.17 -0.92 -14.27
C SER A 89 -7.27 -2.06 -13.83
N PHE A 90 -6.03 -2.04 -14.33
CA PHE A 90 -4.91 -2.88 -13.92
C PHE A 90 -3.83 -2.09 -13.17
N GLY A 91 -4.13 -0.84 -12.79
CA GLY A 91 -3.21 0.04 -12.05
C GLY A 91 -2.85 -0.50 -10.66
N ASN A 92 -1.73 -0.03 -10.11
CA ASN A 92 -1.19 -0.38 -8.80
C ASN A 92 -2.02 0.15 -7.61
N GLY A 93 -2.98 1.05 -7.85
CA GLY A 93 -3.88 1.60 -6.84
C GLY A 93 -4.73 0.58 -6.08
N SER A 94 -4.90 -0.64 -6.61
CA SER A 94 -5.50 -1.75 -5.85
C SER A 94 -4.54 -2.36 -4.82
N ALA A 95 -3.25 -2.43 -5.14
CA ALA A 95 -2.21 -3.04 -4.32
C ALA A 95 -1.76 -2.12 -3.16
N MET A 96 -1.63 -0.82 -3.41
CA MET A 96 -1.12 0.15 -2.42
C MET A 96 -1.97 0.25 -1.15
N ARG A 97 -3.28 0.05 -1.28
CA ARG A 97 -4.27 0.25 -0.22
C ARG A 97 -4.71 -1.01 0.53
N VAL A 98 -4.27 -2.19 0.09
CA VAL A 98 -4.84 -3.48 0.55
C VAL A 98 -4.38 -3.88 1.96
N SER A 99 -3.31 -3.26 2.46
CA SER A 99 -2.60 -3.71 3.65
C SER A 99 -3.46 -3.96 4.91
N PRO A 100 -4.54 -3.21 5.21
CA PRO A 100 -5.35 -3.50 6.41
C PRO A 100 -6.01 -4.88 6.37
N VAL A 101 -6.36 -5.40 5.18
CA VAL A 101 -7.00 -6.72 5.03
C VAL A 101 -6.12 -7.82 5.62
N ALA A 102 -4.82 -7.80 5.32
CA ALA A 102 -3.88 -8.83 5.78
C ALA A 102 -3.67 -8.83 7.30
N TRP A 103 -3.93 -7.70 7.97
CA TRP A 103 -3.88 -7.60 9.43
C TRP A 103 -5.18 -8.02 10.10
N ALA A 104 -6.32 -7.75 9.45
CA ALA A 104 -7.64 -7.94 10.01
C ALA A 104 -8.11 -9.40 10.10
N TYR A 105 -7.52 -10.31 9.32
CA TYR A 105 -7.95 -11.69 9.24
C TYR A 105 -6.79 -12.69 9.42
N ASP A 106 -7.05 -13.76 10.18
CA ASP A 106 -6.06 -14.81 10.50
C ASP A 106 -6.27 -16.10 9.69
N ASN A 107 -7.13 -16.05 8.67
CA ASN A 107 -7.36 -17.13 7.71
C ASN A 107 -6.97 -16.64 6.32
N LEU A 108 -6.07 -17.37 5.66
CA LEU A 108 -5.56 -16.99 4.34
C LEU A 108 -6.68 -16.85 3.31
N ASP A 109 -7.59 -17.81 3.19
CA ASP A 109 -8.70 -17.75 2.22
C ASP A 109 -9.56 -16.50 2.42
N LYS A 110 -9.77 -16.11 3.68
CA LYS A 110 -10.49 -14.88 4.02
C LYS A 110 -9.70 -13.63 3.63
N VAL A 111 -8.38 -13.60 3.85
CA VAL A 111 -7.50 -12.51 3.41
C VAL A 111 -7.56 -12.35 1.89
N LEU A 112 -7.42 -13.43 1.12
CA LEU A 112 -7.44 -13.38 -0.34
C LEU A 112 -8.81 -12.91 -0.85
N MET A 113 -9.90 -13.41 -0.28
CA MET A 113 -11.26 -13.01 -0.63
C MET A 113 -11.53 -11.53 -0.34
N GLU A 114 -11.11 -11.03 0.82
CA GLU A 114 -11.32 -9.62 1.17
C GLU A 114 -10.41 -8.69 0.36
N ALA A 115 -9.18 -9.11 0.04
CA ALA A 115 -8.30 -8.37 -0.84
C ALA A 115 -8.91 -8.20 -2.24
N GLU A 116 -9.48 -9.27 -2.81
CA GLU A 116 -10.24 -9.18 -4.07
C GLU A 116 -11.38 -8.17 -3.98
N LYS A 117 -12.19 -8.22 -2.90
CA LYS A 117 -13.30 -7.27 -2.69
C LYS A 117 -12.84 -5.82 -2.64
N THR A 118 -11.67 -5.53 -2.07
CA THR A 118 -11.11 -4.17 -2.08
C THR A 118 -10.68 -3.71 -3.47
N ALA A 119 -10.27 -4.64 -4.36
CA ALA A 119 -9.81 -4.32 -5.71
C ALA A 119 -10.98 -4.09 -6.68
N ILE A 120 -11.94 -5.03 -6.72
CA ILE A 120 -12.98 -5.09 -7.78
C ILE A 120 -13.88 -3.86 -7.86
N VAL A 121 -13.96 -3.05 -6.80
CA VAL A 121 -14.76 -1.80 -6.77
C VAL A 121 -14.27 -0.75 -7.77
N THR A 122 -13.01 -0.85 -8.21
CA THR A 122 -12.35 0.10 -9.15
C THR A 122 -11.45 -0.60 -10.17
N HIS A 123 -10.72 -1.63 -9.74
CA HIS A 123 -9.71 -2.39 -10.49
C HIS A 123 -10.19 -3.81 -10.74
N ASN A 124 -11.23 -3.99 -11.56
CA ASN A 124 -11.79 -5.30 -11.90
C ASN A 124 -11.08 -6.01 -13.07
N HIS A 125 -9.93 -5.50 -13.53
CA HIS A 125 -9.07 -6.26 -14.43
C HIS A 125 -8.34 -7.38 -13.65
N PRO A 126 -8.12 -8.58 -14.22
CA PRO A 126 -7.43 -9.67 -13.54
C PRO A 126 -6.09 -9.27 -12.90
N GLU A 127 -5.30 -8.45 -13.58
CA GLU A 127 -4.01 -7.97 -13.07
C GLU A 127 -4.15 -6.99 -11.89
N GLY A 128 -5.20 -6.16 -11.88
CA GLY A 128 -5.49 -5.26 -10.75
C GLY A 128 -5.92 -6.03 -9.51
N ILE A 129 -6.76 -7.05 -9.69
CA ILE A 129 -7.14 -7.97 -8.61
C ILE A 129 -5.92 -8.75 -8.11
N LYS A 130 -5.11 -9.29 -9.04
CA LYS A 130 -3.90 -10.05 -8.73
C LYS A 130 -2.92 -9.24 -7.89
N GLY A 131 -2.73 -7.95 -8.19
CA GLY A 131 -1.84 -7.09 -7.40
C GLY A 131 -2.25 -6.96 -5.95
N ALA A 132 -3.53 -6.65 -5.68
CA ALA A 132 -4.06 -6.57 -4.32
C ALA A 132 -3.96 -7.90 -3.57
N VAL A 133 -4.36 -9.00 -4.22
CA VAL A 133 -4.31 -10.34 -3.65
C VAL A 133 -2.87 -10.77 -3.35
N ALA A 134 -1.92 -10.50 -4.26
CA ALA A 134 -0.51 -10.84 -4.08
C ALA A 134 0.11 -10.08 -2.90
N VAL A 135 -0.13 -8.77 -2.80
CA VAL A 135 0.38 -7.95 -1.68
C VAL A 135 -0.25 -8.36 -0.35
N ALA A 136 -1.56 -8.64 -0.31
CA ALA A 136 -2.21 -9.13 0.90
C ALA A 136 -1.67 -10.51 1.34
N HIS A 137 -1.45 -11.43 0.39
CA HIS A 137 -0.84 -12.73 0.65
C HIS A 137 0.59 -12.56 1.18
N ALA A 138 1.40 -11.70 0.54
CA ALA A 138 2.74 -11.37 1.00
C ALA A 138 2.73 -10.92 2.47
N ILE A 139 1.94 -9.90 2.81
CA ILE A 139 1.85 -9.38 4.18
C ILE A 139 1.41 -10.46 5.17
N TYR A 140 0.35 -11.23 4.85
CA TYR A 140 -0.12 -12.32 5.70
C TYR A 140 0.96 -13.37 5.94
N TYR A 141 1.69 -13.75 4.88
CA TYR A 141 2.73 -14.76 4.97
C TYR A 141 3.92 -14.28 5.79
N LEU A 142 4.37 -13.05 5.52
CA LEU A 142 5.51 -12.43 6.22
C LEU A 142 5.23 -12.31 7.72
N ARG A 143 4.04 -11.85 8.11
CA ARG A 143 3.69 -11.69 9.54
C ARG A 143 3.51 -13.01 10.29
N THR A 144 3.15 -14.10 9.60
CA THR A 144 2.82 -15.38 10.25
C THR A 144 3.99 -16.38 10.28
N THR A 145 4.87 -16.36 9.27
CA THR A 145 5.88 -17.42 9.11
C THR A 145 7.32 -16.93 9.12
N HIS A 146 7.58 -15.68 8.71
CA HIS A 146 8.92 -15.12 8.52
C HIS A 146 9.85 -15.97 7.64
N ASN A 147 9.31 -16.82 6.74
CA ASN A 147 10.11 -17.73 5.92
C ASN A 147 10.38 -17.17 4.52
N GLN A 148 11.59 -16.64 4.29
CA GLN A 148 11.96 -16.00 3.03
C GLN A 148 11.87 -16.93 1.81
N LYS A 149 12.29 -18.19 1.91
CA LYS A 149 12.27 -19.13 0.77
C LYS A 149 10.85 -19.45 0.33
N ALA A 150 9.95 -19.62 1.28
CA ALA A 150 8.56 -19.89 0.98
C ALA A 150 7.84 -18.63 0.47
N PHE A 151 8.18 -17.44 0.97
CA PHE A 151 7.76 -16.17 0.38
C PHE A 151 8.13 -16.09 -1.10
N GLU A 152 9.39 -16.41 -1.45
CA GLU A 152 9.84 -16.41 -2.86
C GLU A 152 9.02 -17.36 -3.74
N ASN A 153 8.71 -18.56 -3.24
CA ASN A 153 7.91 -19.54 -3.99
C ASN A 153 6.47 -19.05 -4.21
N ILE A 154 5.84 -18.49 -3.18
CA ILE A 154 4.46 -17.98 -3.28
C ILE A 154 4.43 -16.79 -4.25
N MET A 155 5.35 -15.84 -4.11
CA MET A 155 5.38 -14.65 -4.95
C MET A 155 5.71 -14.98 -6.41
N GLN A 156 6.48 -16.04 -6.67
CA GLN A 156 6.72 -16.53 -8.03
C GLN A 156 5.44 -17.05 -8.70
N SER A 157 4.45 -17.53 -7.92
CA SER A 157 3.17 -17.97 -8.49
C SER A 157 2.31 -16.80 -8.98
N TYR A 158 2.46 -15.61 -8.39
CA TYR A 158 1.78 -14.39 -8.83
C TYR A 158 2.55 -13.64 -9.93
N TYR A 159 3.87 -13.51 -9.74
CA TYR A 159 4.75 -12.69 -10.56
C TYR A 159 6.11 -13.36 -10.80
N PRO A 160 6.19 -14.41 -11.63
CA PRO A 160 7.44 -15.13 -11.90
C PRO A 160 8.61 -14.21 -12.28
N GLN A 161 8.31 -13.10 -12.95
CA GLN A 161 9.29 -12.12 -13.40
C GLN A 161 10.06 -11.42 -12.28
N PHE A 162 9.55 -11.39 -11.05
CA PHE A 162 10.19 -10.65 -9.94
C PHE A 162 11.59 -11.18 -9.60
N MET A 163 11.86 -12.45 -9.90
CA MET A 163 13.15 -13.11 -9.66
C MET A 163 14.15 -12.98 -10.81
N VAL A 164 13.65 -12.80 -12.04
CA VAL A 164 14.47 -12.95 -13.26
C VAL A 164 14.65 -11.64 -14.03
N ASN A 165 13.75 -10.68 -13.88
CA ASN A 165 13.84 -9.42 -14.60
C ASN A 165 14.89 -8.49 -14.00
N ASP A 166 15.55 -7.77 -14.90
CA ASP A 166 16.24 -6.54 -14.58
C ASP A 166 15.22 -5.42 -14.41
N TYR A 167 15.35 -4.68 -13.32
CA TYR A 167 14.56 -3.49 -13.03
C TYR A 167 15.52 -2.31 -13.11
N TYR A 168 15.06 -1.19 -13.64
CA TYR A 168 15.85 0.04 -13.74
C TYR A 168 15.30 1.06 -12.74
N ALA A 169 16.19 1.80 -12.09
CA ALA A 169 15.84 2.87 -11.17
C ALA A 169 15.13 4.02 -11.91
N GLY A 170 14.16 4.65 -11.25
CA GLY A 170 13.45 5.84 -11.76
C GLY A 170 12.37 5.56 -12.82
N VAL A 171 12.07 4.30 -13.13
CA VAL A 171 11.02 3.97 -14.10
C VAL A 171 9.66 4.17 -13.45
N PHE A 172 8.87 5.12 -13.98
CA PHE A 172 7.50 5.36 -13.58
C PHE A 172 6.57 4.36 -14.29
N ASP A 173 6.00 3.41 -13.54
CA ASP A 173 5.05 2.41 -14.01
C ASP A 173 3.94 2.25 -12.99
N GLU A 174 2.75 2.75 -13.33
CA GLU A 174 1.56 2.76 -12.50
C GLU A 174 0.75 1.45 -12.60
N THR A 175 1.28 0.40 -13.25
CA THR A 175 0.59 -0.89 -13.41
C THR A 175 0.94 -1.87 -12.29
N CYS A 176 0.00 -2.73 -11.90
CA CYS A 176 0.31 -3.83 -10.98
C CYS A 176 1.48 -4.70 -11.49
N GLN A 177 1.59 -4.92 -12.81
CA GLN A 177 2.65 -5.75 -13.39
C GLN A 177 4.04 -5.15 -13.33
N GLY A 178 4.15 -3.81 -13.34
CA GLY A 178 5.40 -3.10 -13.17
C GLY A 178 5.76 -2.90 -11.71
N THR A 179 4.83 -2.34 -10.93
CA THR A 179 5.07 -1.91 -9.55
C THR A 179 5.24 -3.08 -8.58
N VAL A 180 4.32 -4.06 -8.59
CA VAL A 180 4.29 -5.09 -7.53
C VAL A 180 5.55 -5.97 -7.58
N PRO A 181 6.00 -6.50 -8.74
CA PRO A 181 7.23 -7.29 -8.79
C PRO A 181 8.48 -6.53 -8.34
N LEU A 182 8.57 -5.23 -8.65
CA LEU A 182 9.65 -4.37 -8.15
C LEU A 182 9.61 -4.32 -6.61
N CYS A 183 8.45 -4.07 -6.03
CA CYS A 183 8.28 -4.04 -4.57
C CYS A 183 8.67 -5.37 -3.92
N LEU A 184 8.32 -6.51 -4.53
CA LEU A 184 8.73 -7.85 -4.08
C LEU A 184 10.26 -8.04 -4.12
N LYS A 185 10.93 -7.50 -5.14
CA LYS A 185 12.39 -7.53 -5.25
C LYS A 185 13.05 -6.67 -4.18
N ILE A 186 12.51 -5.48 -3.91
CA ILE A 186 13.01 -4.55 -2.89
C ILE A 186 12.89 -5.19 -1.50
N ILE A 187 11.72 -5.69 -1.12
CA ILE A 187 11.53 -6.28 0.22
C ILE A 187 12.43 -7.50 0.42
N ARG A 188 12.62 -8.32 -0.62
CA ARG A 188 13.47 -9.52 -0.57
C ARG A 188 14.93 -9.21 -0.23
N VAL A 189 15.46 -8.09 -0.69
CA VAL A 189 16.87 -7.70 -0.45
C VAL A 189 17.04 -6.73 0.72
N SER A 190 15.94 -6.33 1.36
CA SER A 190 15.95 -5.42 2.49
C SER A 190 16.24 -6.15 3.80
N THR A 191 16.77 -5.41 4.77
CA THR A 191 17.31 -5.97 6.03
C THR A 191 16.66 -5.39 7.29
N SER A 192 15.89 -4.32 7.15
CA SER A 192 15.12 -3.69 8.22
C SER A 192 13.98 -2.87 7.63
N PHE A 193 13.05 -2.41 8.47
CA PHE A 193 11.98 -1.52 8.05
C PHE A 193 12.52 -0.26 7.36
N GLU A 194 13.47 0.44 7.99
CA GLU A 194 14.05 1.66 7.44
C GLU A 194 14.84 1.40 6.15
N ASP A 195 15.64 0.33 6.09
CA ASP A 195 16.36 -0.05 4.86
C ASP A 195 15.39 -0.34 3.71
N ALA A 196 14.24 -0.98 3.98
CA ALA A 196 13.21 -1.22 2.97
C ALA A 196 12.60 0.08 2.44
N ILE A 197 12.25 1.02 3.32
CA ILE A 197 11.73 2.35 2.92
C ILE A 197 12.79 3.11 2.12
N ARG A 198 14.04 3.15 2.59
CA ARG A 198 15.13 3.84 1.89
C ARG A 198 15.35 3.28 0.50
N ARG A 199 15.42 1.96 0.36
CA ARG A 199 15.55 1.29 -0.94
C ARG A 199 14.37 1.58 -1.86
N ALA A 200 13.14 1.53 -1.33
CA ALA A 200 11.92 1.84 -2.09
C ALA A 200 12.01 3.24 -2.71
N ILE A 201 12.27 4.24 -1.88
CA ILE A 201 12.22 5.63 -2.29
C ILE A 201 13.46 6.02 -3.12
N SER A 202 14.65 5.51 -2.77
CA SER A 202 15.86 5.77 -3.56
C SER A 202 15.91 4.99 -4.87
N TRP A 203 15.01 4.01 -5.07
CA TRP A 203 14.84 3.37 -6.36
C TRP A 203 14.14 4.30 -7.36
N GLY A 204 13.19 5.11 -6.90
CA GLY A 204 12.43 6.05 -7.72
C GLY A 204 11.38 5.39 -8.61
N GLY A 205 10.75 6.21 -9.45
CA GLY A 205 9.49 5.91 -10.14
C GLY A 205 8.31 6.48 -9.35
N ASP A 206 7.22 5.72 -9.30
CA ASP A 206 6.01 6.00 -8.53
C ASP A 206 6.28 5.81 -7.01
N SER A 207 6.98 6.78 -6.43
CA SER A 207 7.78 6.59 -5.20
C SER A 207 6.94 6.45 -3.94
N ASP A 208 5.85 7.20 -3.81
CA ASP A 208 4.84 7.03 -2.78
C ASP A 208 4.16 5.68 -2.88
N THR A 209 3.73 5.25 -4.06
CA THR A 209 3.08 3.95 -4.24
C THR A 209 4.02 2.77 -3.97
N ILE A 210 5.25 2.83 -4.49
CA ILE A 210 6.30 1.83 -4.21
C ILE A 210 6.60 1.83 -2.71
N GLY A 211 6.72 3.02 -2.10
CA GLY A 211 6.90 3.20 -0.67
C GLY A 211 5.79 2.54 0.14
N ALA A 212 4.52 2.78 -0.19
CA ALA A 212 3.37 2.24 0.51
C ALA A 212 3.32 0.72 0.45
N ILE A 213 3.51 0.13 -0.74
CA ILE A 213 3.51 -1.33 -0.92
C ILE A 213 4.68 -1.96 -0.17
N VAL A 214 5.91 -1.46 -0.34
CA VAL A 214 7.10 -1.99 0.34
C VAL A 214 6.98 -1.82 1.85
N GLY A 215 6.59 -0.64 2.33
CA GLY A 215 6.43 -0.34 3.74
C GLY A 215 5.40 -1.25 4.41
N SER A 216 4.31 -1.57 3.72
CA SER A 216 3.29 -2.51 4.25
C SER A 216 3.83 -3.92 4.48
N MET A 217 4.73 -4.41 3.61
CA MET A 217 5.40 -5.70 3.76
C MET A 217 6.53 -5.63 4.79
N ALA A 218 7.25 -4.50 4.85
CA ALA A 218 8.32 -4.27 5.81
C ALA A 218 7.81 -4.27 7.25
N GLU A 219 6.65 -3.65 7.50
CA GLU A 219 5.97 -3.71 8.80
C GLU A 219 5.67 -5.16 9.22
N ALA A 220 5.28 -6.02 8.28
CA ALA A 220 5.00 -7.42 8.57
C ALA A 220 6.24 -8.22 8.96
N LEU A 221 7.42 -7.87 8.43
CA LEU A 221 8.68 -8.56 8.70
C LEU A 221 9.38 -8.08 9.97
N TRP A 222 9.40 -6.76 10.19
CA TRP A 222 10.28 -6.14 11.18
C TRP A 222 9.52 -5.28 12.20
N GLY A 223 8.22 -5.08 12.03
CA GLY A 223 7.48 -4.04 12.74
C GLY A 223 7.93 -2.65 12.31
N VAL A 224 7.36 -1.63 12.95
CA VAL A 224 7.68 -0.23 12.70
C VAL A 224 8.44 0.33 13.92
N PRO A 225 9.63 0.94 13.73
CA PRO A 225 10.30 1.66 14.81
C PRO A 225 9.45 2.79 15.37
N LYS A 226 9.36 2.90 16.70
CA LYS A 226 8.47 3.86 17.38
C LYS A 226 8.69 5.31 16.91
N GLU A 227 9.95 5.72 16.79
CA GLU A 227 10.31 7.08 16.35
C GLU A 227 9.76 7.40 14.95
N ILE A 228 9.76 6.41 14.04
CA ILE A 228 9.21 6.55 12.69
C ILE A 228 7.68 6.61 12.74
N SER A 229 7.03 5.75 13.54
CA SER A 229 5.57 5.80 13.68
C SER A 229 5.08 7.10 14.31
N ASP A 230 5.76 7.61 15.34
CA ASP A 230 5.39 8.86 16.01
C ASP A 230 5.40 10.01 15.00
N LYS A 231 6.45 10.09 14.16
CA LYS A 231 6.56 11.11 13.10
C LYS A 231 5.48 11.01 12.04
N ALA A 232 5.08 9.79 11.66
CA ALA A 232 3.98 9.61 10.73
C ALA A 232 2.64 10.04 11.35
N PHE A 233 2.39 9.72 12.61
CA PHE A 233 1.16 10.14 13.31
C PHE A 233 1.04 11.66 13.44
N ASP A 234 2.14 12.37 13.65
CA ASP A 234 2.16 13.84 13.69
C ASP A 234 1.69 14.48 12.36
N LEU A 235 1.73 13.74 11.25
CA LEU A 235 1.36 14.21 9.91
C LEU A 235 -0.07 13.82 9.49
N LEU A 236 -0.77 13.01 10.29
CA LEU A 236 -2.13 12.58 9.99
C LEU A 236 -3.17 13.47 10.68
N PRO A 237 -4.29 13.78 10.00
CA PRO A 237 -5.43 14.45 10.62
C PRO A 237 -6.13 13.54 11.64
N THR A 238 -6.84 14.16 12.59
CA THR A 238 -7.46 13.48 13.73
C THR A 238 -8.47 12.39 13.33
N ASP A 239 -9.22 12.58 12.26
CA ASP A 239 -10.18 11.60 11.74
C ASP A 239 -9.49 10.33 11.22
N MET A 240 -8.36 10.45 10.50
CA MET A 240 -7.54 9.30 10.11
C MET A 240 -6.93 8.61 11.34
N LEU A 241 -6.42 9.38 12.30
CA LEU A 241 -5.88 8.84 13.56
C LEU A 241 -6.92 8.04 14.34
N ASN A 242 -8.18 8.48 14.35
CA ASN A 242 -9.27 7.73 14.99
C ASN A 242 -9.50 6.37 14.32
N VAL A 243 -9.53 6.32 12.99
CA VAL A 243 -9.65 5.04 12.25
C VAL A 243 -8.48 4.10 12.56
N VAL A 244 -7.26 4.65 12.58
CA VAL A 244 -6.06 3.88 12.90
C VAL A 244 -6.12 3.33 14.32
N GLY A 245 -6.52 4.15 15.28
CA GLY A 245 -6.69 3.77 16.69
C GLY A 245 -7.74 2.67 16.86
N ASP A 246 -8.90 2.84 16.25
CA ASP A 246 -9.98 1.83 16.27
C ASP A 246 -9.53 0.52 15.61
N PHE A 247 -8.80 0.60 14.50
CA PHE A 247 -8.31 -0.57 13.78
C PHE A 247 -7.37 -1.41 14.66
N PHE A 248 -6.31 -0.80 15.19
CA PHE A 248 -5.39 -1.52 16.08
C PHE A 248 -6.04 -1.93 17.41
N GLY A 249 -6.96 -1.12 17.94
CA GLY A 249 -7.75 -1.46 19.12
C GLY A 249 -8.61 -2.70 18.93
N ASN A 250 -9.22 -2.87 17.75
CA ASN A 250 -10.02 -4.04 17.38
C ASN A 250 -9.17 -5.29 17.14
N LEU A 251 -7.97 -5.15 16.57
CA LEU A 251 -7.04 -6.27 16.42
C LEU A 251 -6.63 -6.87 17.76
N ASN A 252 -6.37 -6.03 18.77
CA ASN A 252 -5.96 -6.49 20.11
C ASN A 252 -7.09 -7.16 20.91
N ARG A 253 -8.35 -7.10 20.44
CA ARG A 253 -9.52 -7.71 21.11
C ARG A 253 -9.91 -9.07 20.52
N LYS A 254 -9.30 -9.47 19.39
CA LYS A 254 -9.48 -10.79 18.78
C LYS A 254 -8.57 -11.82 19.44
#